data_AF-A0A4R7P5C4-F1
#
_entry.id   AF-A0A4R7P5C4-F1
#
_cell.length_a   1.000
_cell.length_b   1.000
_cell.length_c   1.000
_cell.angle_alpha   90.00
_cell.angle_beta   90.00
_cell.angle_gamma   90.00
#
_symmetry.space_group_name_H-M   'P 1'
#
loop_
_entity.id
_entity.type
_entity.pdbx_description
1 polymer ?
#
loop_
_entity_poly.entity_id
_entity_poly.type
_entity_poly.pdbx_seq_one_letter_code
_entity_poly.pdbx_strand_id
1 'polypeptide(L)'
;MTARADILGNKHDILKLKADKKTGAVELSDKLFENFVMYAKANWLYQAQPGAQKAADALAATGPATLACGTIREALKLMLREDLEQTAVNEDINSYFLTKPGLKCYDARVTGNLFDETGAGNALACHFSTHYFIKCNGKWYDPCLTAQYFTREGPVQAYTEKVGPTSANSIASLRKAGTGPALMVFKLEPGRSVPGFGSVWKLIRKNELKAAVTQLDLVKAKADPDLKAAKWV
;
A
#
# COMPACT_ATOMS: atom_id res chain seq x y z
N MET A 1 10.35 27.27 -6.31
CA MET A 1 10.10 26.26 -7.36
C MET A 1 9.05 25.31 -6.81
N THR A 2 8.01 24.95 -7.58
CA THR A 2 6.91 24.10 -7.08
C THR A 2 7.20 22.62 -7.36
N ALA A 3 6.64 21.73 -6.55
CA ALA A 3 6.75 20.28 -6.80
C ALA A 3 6.23 19.90 -8.19
N ARG A 4 5.14 20.54 -8.64
CA ARG A 4 4.58 20.33 -9.98
C ARG A 4 5.59 20.67 -11.09
N ALA A 5 6.26 21.82 -10.99
CA ALA A 5 7.25 22.23 -11.99
C ALA A 5 8.43 21.25 -12.04
N ASP A 6 8.91 20.83 -10.88
CA ASP A 6 10.00 19.85 -10.78
C ASP A 6 9.59 18.52 -11.41
N ILE A 7 8.39 18.02 -11.08
CA ILE A 7 7.87 16.76 -11.66
C ILE A 7 7.71 16.87 -13.18
N LEU A 8 7.26 18.00 -13.72
CA LEU A 8 7.10 18.15 -15.18
C LEU A 8 8.43 18.24 -15.94
N GLY A 9 9.50 18.69 -15.27
CA GLY A 9 10.81 18.95 -15.87
C GLY A 9 11.97 18.07 -15.39
N ASN A 10 11.71 16.99 -14.63
CA ASN A 10 12.76 16.14 -14.04
C ASN A 10 13.47 15.25 -15.08
N LYS A 11 13.34 13.92 -14.97
CA LYS A 11 14.03 12.98 -15.87
C LYS A 11 13.54 13.10 -17.31
N HIS A 12 12.24 13.37 -17.47
CA HIS A 12 11.60 13.60 -18.75
C HIS A 12 11.01 15.01 -18.80
N ASP A 13 11.23 15.74 -19.90
CA ASP A 13 10.52 16.99 -20.17
C ASP A 13 9.11 16.69 -20.69
N ILE A 14 8.16 16.60 -19.75
CA ILE A 14 6.81 16.12 -20.02
C ILE A 14 6.06 17.05 -20.98
N LEU A 15 6.21 18.36 -20.81
CA LEU A 15 5.50 19.34 -21.63
C LEU A 15 6.03 19.35 -23.06
N LYS A 16 7.36 19.21 -23.24
CA LYS A 16 7.93 19.04 -24.59
C LYS A 16 7.47 17.75 -25.26
N LEU A 17 7.49 16.63 -24.54
CA LEU A 17 7.04 15.34 -25.08
C LEU A 17 5.56 15.35 -25.49
N LYS A 18 4.72 16.08 -24.75
CA LYS A 18 3.32 16.34 -25.11
C LYS A 18 3.22 17.21 -26.37
N ALA A 19 3.98 18.31 -26.43
CA ALA A 19 3.96 19.26 -27.55
C ALA A 19 4.43 18.64 -28.87
N ASP A 20 5.44 17.76 -28.82
CA ASP A 20 6.03 17.11 -30.00
C ASP A 20 5.09 16.07 -30.64
N LYS A 21 4.03 15.63 -29.94
CA LYS A 21 2.99 14.68 -30.41
C LYS A 21 3.50 13.32 -30.93
N LYS A 22 4.78 13.00 -30.70
CA LYS A 22 5.40 11.71 -31.07
C LYS A 22 5.20 10.63 -30.00
N THR A 23 4.98 11.05 -28.75
CA THR A 23 4.81 10.15 -27.61
C THR A 23 3.35 9.77 -27.47
N GLY A 24 3.04 8.48 -27.48
CA GLY A 24 1.67 8.00 -27.26
C GLY A 24 1.17 8.32 -25.85
N ALA A 25 -0.15 8.39 -25.67
CA ALA A 25 -0.76 8.76 -24.38
C ALA A 25 -0.29 7.86 -23.22
N VAL A 26 -0.24 6.55 -23.43
CA VAL A 26 0.26 5.57 -22.44
C VAL A 26 1.69 5.88 -22.03
N GLU A 27 2.57 6.07 -23.00
CA GLU A 27 3.98 6.35 -22.74
C GLU A 27 4.17 7.69 -22.02
N LEU A 28 3.36 8.71 -22.35
CA LEU A 28 3.40 10.01 -21.68
C LEU A 28 2.99 9.88 -20.20
N SER A 29 1.96 9.10 -19.89
CA SER A 29 1.56 8.79 -18.51
C SER A 29 2.65 8.05 -17.75
N ASP A 30 3.33 7.10 -18.40
CA ASP A 30 4.41 6.32 -17.80
C ASP A 30 5.61 7.20 -17.44
N LYS A 31 6.01 8.12 -18.33
CA LYS A 31 7.09 9.08 -18.06
C LYS A 31 6.73 10.09 -16.98
N LEU A 32 5.49 10.60 -16.96
CA LEU A 32 5.03 11.48 -15.88
C LEU A 32 5.04 10.75 -14.54
N PHE A 33 4.56 9.50 -14.51
CA PHE A 33 4.57 8.68 -13.31
C PHE A 33 6.00 8.47 -12.79
N GLU A 34 6.96 8.19 -13.68
CA GLU A 34 8.36 8.04 -13.31
C GLU A 34 8.93 9.32 -12.66
N ASN A 35 8.72 10.49 -13.29
CA ASN A 35 9.13 11.76 -12.70
C ASN A 35 8.45 12.00 -11.34
N PHE A 36 7.17 11.67 -11.22
CA PHE A 36 6.37 11.85 -10.01
C PHE A 36 6.93 11.02 -8.86
N VAL A 37 7.18 9.72 -9.08
CA VAL A 37 7.72 8.84 -8.02
C VAL A 37 9.16 9.21 -7.67
N MET A 38 9.97 9.67 -8.62
CA MET A 38 11.30 10.20 -8.35
C MET A 38 11.26 11.42 -7.44
N TYR A 39 10.36 12.37 -7.72
CA TYR A 39 10.17 13.53 -6.87
C TYR A 39 9.67 13.14 -5.48
N ALA A 40 8.65 12.28 -5.40
CA ALA A 40 8.09 11.81 -4.15
C ALA A 40 9.17 11.15 -3.27
N LYS A 41 10.00 10.29 -3.85
CA LYS A 41 11.12 9.62 -3.15
C LYS A 41 12.14 10.59 -2.56
N ALA A 42 12.40 11.70 -3.24
CA ALA A 42 13.39 12.69 -2.80
C ALA A 42 12.83 13.68 -1.78
N ASN A 43 11.52 13.98 -1.83
CA ASN A 43 10.97 15.16 -1.14
C ASN A 43 9.85 14.85 -0.15
N TRP A 44 9.22 13.67 -0.23
CA TRP A 44 8.07 13.34 0.59
C TRP A 44 8.32 12.15 1.52
N LEU A 45 7.53 12.09 2.58
CA LEU A 45 7.49 11.00 3.54
C LEU A 45 6.13 10.33 3.47
N TYR A 46 6.08 9.01 3.52
CA TYR A 46 4.83 8.28 3.37
C TYR A 46 4.06 8.18 4.68
N GLN A 47 2.73 8.24 4.59
CA GLN A 47 1.81 7.90 5.66
C GLN A 47 0.63 7.09 5.11
N ALA A 48 0.29 5.98 5.77
CA ALA A 48 -0.81 5.12 5.36
C ALA A 48 -2.18 5.75 5.67
N GLN A 49 -2.28 6.46 6.80
CA GLN A 49 -3.54 7.03 7.26
C GLN A 49 -3.81 8.39 6.60
N PRO A 50 -5.07 8.72 6.29
CA PRO A 50 -5.45 10.02 5.74
C PRO A 50 -5.11 11.14 6.73
N GLY A 51 -4.58 12.25 6.19
CA GLY A 51 -4.40 13.51 6.89
C GLY A 51 -5.23 14.61 6.23
N ALA A 52 -5.23 15.81 6.80
CA ALA A 52 -5.89 17.00 6.23
C ALA A 52 -5.16 17.59 5.01
N GLN A 53 -4.18 16.88 4.44
CA GLN A 53 -3.32 17.37 3.36
C GLN A 53 -4.05 17.37 2.02
N LYS A 54 -4.04 18.51 1.32
CA LYS A 54 -4.61 18.62 -0.02
C LYS A 54 -3.56 18.31 -1.09
N ALA A 55 -4.00 17.69 -2.17
CA ALA A 55 -3.14 17.39 -3.32
C ALA A 55 -2.53 18.65 -3.95
N ALA A 56 -3.30 19.75 -4.01
CA ALA A 56 -2.80 21.03 -4.53
C ALA A 56 -1.65 21.59 -3.69
N ASP A 57 -1.74 21.50 -2.35
CA ASP A 57 -0.68 21.98 -1.45
C ASP A 57 0.60 21.15 -1.59
N ALA A 58 0.46 19.83 -1.80
CA ALA A 58 1.58 18.96 -2.11
C ALA A 58 2.27 19.34 -3.43
N LEU A 59 1.49 19.62 -4.48
CA LEU A 59 2.00 20.05 -5.78
C LEU A 59 2.58 21.48 -5.78
N ALA A 60 2.07 22.35 -4.90
CA ALA A 60 2.59 23.70 -4.70
C ALA A 60 3.83 23.74 -3.79
N ALA A 61 4.18 22.62 -3.13
CA ALA A 61 5.21 22.54 -2.10
C ALA A 61 4.98 23.49 -0.91
N THR A 62 3.71 23.69 -0.52
CA THR A 62 3.30 24.59 0.58
C THR A 62 2.80 23.85 1.83
N GLY A 63 2.61 22.53 1.75
CA GLY A 63 2.17 21.66 2.84
C GLY A 63 3.29 20.87 3.53
N PRO A 64 2.95 20.00 4.51
CA PRO A 64 3.94 19.13 5.14
C PRO A 64 4.50 18.11 4.14
N ALA A 65 5.78 17.75 4.31
CA ALA A 65 6.44 16.75 3.47
C ALA A 65 5.89 15.32 3.69
N THR A 66 5.27 15.05 4.84
CA THR A 66 4.58 13.79 5.09
C THR A 66 3.22 13.81 4.41
N LEU A 67 2.98 12.84 3.51
CA LEU A 67 1.76 12.76 2.72
C LEU A 67 1.07 11.42 2.88
N ALA A 68 -0.25 11.47 3.04
CA ALA A 68 -1.09 10.28 3.01
C ALA A 68 -1.16 9.68 1.60
N CYS A 69 -1.26 8.35 1.50
CA CYS A 69 -1.35 7.67 0.21
C CYS A 69 -2.47 8.20 -0.69
N GLY A 70 -3.64 8.52 -0.11
CA GLY A 70 -4.75 9.14 -0.84
C GLY A 70 -4.40 10.52 -1.41
N THR A 71 -3.69 11.37 -0.65
CA THR A 71 -3.24 12.69 -1.11
C THR A 71 -2.27 12.58 -2.29
N ILE A 72 -1.38 11.59 -2.26
CA ILE A 72 -0.41 11.33 -3.33
C ILE A 72 -1.11 10.83 -4.60
N ARG A 73 -2.06 9.90 -4.45
CA ARG A 73 -2.93 9.46 -5.55
C ARG A 73 -3.64 10.66 -6.19
N GLU A 74 -4.24 11.53 -5.38
CA GLU A 74 -4.94 12.73 -5.87
C GLU A 74 -3.99 13.71 -6.58
N ALA A 75 -2.77 13.92 -6.06
CA ALA A 75 -1.77 14.76 -6.72
C ALA A 75 -1.39 14.24 -8.10
N LEU A 76 -1.13 12.93 -8.23
CA LEU A 76 -0.88 12.30 -9.53
C LEU A 76 -2.07 12.47 -10.48
N LYS A 77 -3.30 12.29 -9.99
CA LYS A 77 -4.52 12.47 -10.79
C LYS A 77 -4.65 13.88 -11.35
N LEU A 78 -4.39 14.91 -10.54
CA LEU A 78 -4.43 16.30 -10.99
C LEU A 78 -3.45 16.51 -12.14
N MET A 79 -2.21 16.02 -12.01
CA MET A 79 -1.21 16.16 -13.09
C MET A 79 -1.61 15.40 -14.37
N LEU A 80 -2.12 14.17 -14.25
CA LEU A 80 -2.61 13.41 -15.40
C LEU A 80 -3.77 14.14 -16.12
N ARG A 81 -4.70 14.73 -15.37
CA ARG A 81 -5.87 15.42 -15.94
C ARG A 81 -5.54 16.79 -16.50
N GLU A 82 -4.75 17.58 -15.80
CA GLU A 82 -4.54 18.98 -16.14
C GLU A 82 -3.30 19.18 -17.01
N ASP A 83 -2.21 18.47 -16.75
CA ASP A 83 -0.97 18.63 -17.52
C ASP A 83 -0.99 17.76 -18.79
N LEU A 84 -1.55 16.55 -18.71
CA LEU A 84 -1.62 15.63 -19.86
C LEU A 84 -2.98 15.59 -20.56
N GLU A 85 -4.03 16.22 -20.01
CA GLU A 85 -5.39 16.19 -20.56
C GLU A 85 -5.96 14.76 -20.67
N GLN A 86 -5.56 13.87 -19.76
CA GLN A 86 -5.95 12.46 -19.79
C GLN A 86 -7.10 12.17 -18.84
N THR A 87 -7.96 11.22 -19.23
CA THR A 87 -8.95 10.67 -18.31
C THR A 87 -8.25 9.78 -17.30
N ALA A 88 -8.24 10.22 -16.04
CA ALA A 88 -7.73 9.48 -14.90
C ALA A 88 -8.83 9.33 -13.84
N VAL A 89 -9.04 8.12 -13.33
CA VAL A 89 -10.08 7.84 -12.33
C VAL A 89 -9.48 7.16 -11.11
N ASN A 90 -10.06 7.43 -9.94
CA ASN A 90 -9.67 6.74 -8.71
C ASN A 90 -10.15 5.29 -8.78
N GLU A 91 -9.26 4.38 -8.42
CA GLU A 91 -9.56 2.98 -8.21
C GLU A 91 -8.99 2.60 -6.86
N ASP A 92 -9.78 1.98 -6.00
CA ASP A 92 -9.39 1.70 -4.63
C ASP A 92 -9.62 0.23 -4.30
N ILE A 93 -8.75 -0.38 -3.50
CA ILE A 93 -9.02 -1.67 -2.84
C ILE A 93 -9.47 -1.36 -1.42
N ASN A 94 -10.75 -1.58 -1.14
CA ASN A 94 -11.36 -1.40 0.19
C ASN A 94 -11.48 -2.74 0.92
N SER A 95 -10.35 -3.41 1.09
CA SER A 95 -10.26 -4.70 1.76
C SER A 95 -8.89 -4.85 2.40
N TYR A 96 -8.78 -5.77 3.36
CA TYR A 96 -7.49 -6.08 3.94
C TYR A 96 -6.73 -7.07 3.08
N PHE A 97 -5.49 -6.75 2.77
CA PHE A 97 -4.65 -7.62 1.93
C PHE A 97 -3.17 -7.44 2.23
N LEU A 98 -2.40 -8.46 1.86
CA LEU A 98 -0.95 -8.45 1.80
C LEU A 98 -0.50 -8.10 0.39
N THR A 99 0.44 -7.16 0.31
CA THR A 99 1.12 -6.85 -0.94
C THR A 99 2.01 -8.00 -1.42
N LYS A 100 2.23 -8.09 -2.74
CA LYS A 100 3.23 -8.98 -3.33
C LYS A 100 4.64 -8.66 -2.82
N PRO A 101 5.51 -9.68 -2.70
CA PRO A 101 6.87 -9.46 -2.24
C PRO A 101 7.61 -8.54 -3.20
N GLY A 102 8.44 -7.66 -2.66
CA GLY A 102 9.25 -6.75 -3.46
C GLY A 102 8.56 -5.45 -3.90
N LEU A 103 7.25 -5.27 -3.66
CA LEU A 103 6.63 -3.96 -3.80
C LEU A 103 7.12 -3.04 -2.68
N LYS A 104 7.68 -1.89 -3.04
CA LYS A 104 8.32 -0.95 -2.10
C LYS A 104 7.66 0.40 -2.15
N CYS A 105 7.55 1.05 -1.00
CA CYS A 105 7.07 2.41 -0.97
C CYS A 105 8.11 3.36 -1.60
N TYR A 106 7.66 4.51 -2.10
CA TYR A 106 8.59 5.56 -2.55
C TYR A 106 9.46 6.06 -1.39
N ASP A 107 8.92 6.08 -0.17
CA ASP A 107 9.67 6.41 1.05
C ASP A 107 10.50 5.21 1.47
N ALA A 108 11.82 5.32 1.30
CA ALA A 108 12.78 4.22 1.55
C ALA A 108 12.79 3.72 3.01
N ARG A 109 12.25 4.50 3.95
CA ARG A 109 12.15 4.10 5.36
C ARG A 109 11.00 3.13 5.60
N VAL A 110 10.04 3.08 4.68
CA VAL A 110 8.87 2.20 4.74
C VAL A 110 9.24 0.87 4.09
N THR A 111 9.71 -0.05 4.93
CA THR A 111 10.07 -1.41 4.47
C THR A 111 8.87 -2.35 4.41
N GLY A 112 7.80 -2.03 5.16
CA GLY A 112 6.54 -2.78 5.29
C GLY A 112 6.07 -2.78 6.75
N ASN A 113 4.91 -3.38 7.02
CA ASN A 113 4.34 -3.47 8.39
C ASN A 113 3.95 -4.89 8.82
N LEU A 114 4.31 -5.90 8.03
CA LEU A 114 4.22 -7.32 8.41
C LEU A 114 5.62 -7.89 8.62
N PHE A 115 5.90 -8.50 9.78
CA PHE A 115 7.21 -9.05 10.16
C PHE A 115 7.12 -10.48 10.68
N ASP A 116 8.24 -11.20 10.69
CA ASP A 116 8.40 -12.48 11.37
C ASP A 116 9.04 -12.35 12.77
N GLU A 117 9.35 -13.48 13.41
CA GLU A 117 9.98 -13.58 14.74
C GLU A 117 11.30 -12.79 14.88
N THR A 118 12.01 -12.49 13.79
CA THR A 118 13.33 -11.82 13.88
C THR A 118 13.25 -10.32 14.16
N GLY A 119 12.11 -9.68 13.87
CA GLY A 119 11.79 -8.31 14.28
C GLY A 119 12.61 -7.18 13.63
N ALA A 120 11.89 -6.13 13.22
CA ALA A 120 12.32 -4.78 12.83
C ALA A 120 13.18 -4.57 11.57
N GLY A 121 13.90 -5.57 11.05
CA GLY A 121 14.78 -5.38 9.86
C GLY A 121 14.16 -5.75 8.51
N ASN A 122 13.38 -6.84 8.46
CA ASN A 122 12.94 -7.46 7.21
C ASN A 122 11.41 -7.60 7.19
N ALA A 123 10.71 -6.52 6.82
CA ALA A 123 9.28 -6.63 6.59
C ALA A 123 9.02 -7.56 5.38
N LEU A 124 8.08 -8.50 5.56
CA LEU A 124 7.66 -9.46 4.55
C LEU A 124 6.78 -8.82 3.48
N ALA A 125 5.88 -7.93 3.91
CA ALA A 125 4.92 -7.24 3.07
C ALA A 125 4.38 -5.98 3.78
N CYS A 126 3.68 -5.14 3.02
CA CYS A 126 2.68 -4.23 3.55
C CYS A 126 1.34 -4.96 3.69
N HIS A 127 0.69 -4.80 4.84
CA HIS A 127 -0.66 -5.21 5.14
C HIS A 127 -1.55 -3.96 5.23
N PHE A 128 -2.37 -3.76 4.22
CA PHE A 128 -3.28 -2.62 4.10
C PHE A 128 -4.69 -2.99 4.54
N SER A 129 -5.47 -2.00 4.97
CA SER A 129 -6.93 -2.07 5.10
C SER A 129 -7.65 -1.42 3.91
N THR A 130 -6.97 -0.47 3.27
CA THR A 130 -7.39 0.24 2.06
C THR A 130 -6.12 0.61 1.29
N HIS A 131 -6.17 0.56 -0.04
CA HIS A 131 -5.08 1.04 -0.91
C HIS A 131 -5.62 1.77 -2.14
N TYR A 132 -4.86 2.76 -2.61
CA TYR A 132 -5.34 3.79 -3.52
C TYR A 132 -4.55 3.78 -4.84
N PHE A 133 -5.24 3.77 -5.97
CA PHE A 133 -4.68 3.74 -7.31
C PHE A 133 -5.31 4.80 -8.22
N ILE A 134 -4.62 5.12 -9.31
CA ILE A 134 -5.22 5.81 -10.46
C ILE A 134 -5.27 4.89 -11.65
N LYS A 135 -6.44 4.73 -12.26
CA LYS A 135 -6.57 4.11 -13.58
C LYS A 135 -6.52 5.17 -14.67
N CYS A 136 -5.58 5.02 -15.59
CA CYS A 136 -5.41 5.89 -16.75
C CYS A 136 -4.90 5.04 -17.93
N ASN A 137 -5.40 5.28 -19.14
CA ASN A 137 -4.94 4.61 -20.36
C ASN A 137 -4.83 3.07 -20.26
N GLY A 138 -5.77 2.43 -19.57
CA GLY A 138 -5.82 0.97 -19.40
C GLY A 138 -4.85 0.39 -18.36
N LYS A 139 -4.08 1.21 -17.64
CA LYS A 139 -3.15 0.81 -16.59
C LYS A 139 -3.56 1.39 -15.23
N TRP A 140 -3.12 0.74 -14.16
CA TRP A 140 -3.22 1.23 -12.79
C TRP A 140 -1.85 1.75 -12.36
N TYR A 141 -1.84 2.99 -11.88
CA TYR A 141 -0.66 3.68 -11.37
C TYR A 141 -0.76 3.76 -9.85
N ASP A 142 0.25 3.23 -9.17
CA ASP A 142 0.36 3.17 -7.72
C ASP A 142 1.55 4.00 -7.27
N PRO A 143 1.34 5.31 -7.03
CA PRO A 143 2.44 6.18 -6.64
C PRO A 143 2.94 5.87 -5.23
N CYS A 144 2.14 5.19 -4.40
CA CYS A 144 2.55 4.80 -3.05
C CYS A 144 3.54 3.64 -3.08
N LEU A 145 3.33 2.62 -3.93
CA LEU A 145 4.21 1.46 -4.09
C LEU A 145 5.19 1.57 -5.28
N THR A 146 5.29 2.75 -5.91
CA THR A 146 6.17 3.01 -7.06
C THR A 146 6.00 2.02 -8.20
N ALA A 147 4.76 1.57 -8.43
CA ALA A 147 4.48 0.46 -9.32
C ALA A 147 3.33 0.76 -10.27
N GLN A 148 3.29 -0.02 -11.35
CA GLN A 148 2.24 0.02 -12.35
C GLN A 148 1.70 -1.39 -12.58
N TYR A 149 0.40 -1.49 -12.86
CA TYR A 149 -0.26 -2.77 -13.05
C TYR A 149 -1.21 -2.74 -14.27
N PHE A 150 -1.48 -3.92 -14.82
CA PHE A 150 -2.49 -4.12 -15.87
C PHE A 150 -3.84 -4.60 -15.31
N THR A 151 -3.91 -4.84 -14.00
CA THR A 151 -5.15 -5.20 -13.29
C THR A 151 -5.18 -4.49 -11.94
N ARG A 152 -6.38 -4.25 -11.41
CA ARG A 152 -6.58 -3.62 -10.10
C ARG A 152 -5.93 -4.44 -8.98
N GLU A 153 -5.99 -5.76 -9.05
CA GLU A 153 -5.44 -6.71 -8.08
C GLU A 153 -3.94 -6.96 -8.27
N GLY A 154 -3.30 -6.23 -9.20
CA GLY A 154 -1.85 -6.27 -9.45
C GLY A 154 -0.96 -6.34 -8.20
N PRO A 155 -1.21 -5.56 -7.14
CA PRO A 155 -0.37 -5.60 -5.94
C PRO A 155 -0.76 -6.67 -4.92
N VAL A 156 -1.90 -7.34 -5.07
CA VAL A 156 -2.42 -8.24 -4.04
C VAL A 156 -1.72 -9.59 -4.12
N GLN A 157 -1.10 -10.03 -3.03
CA GLN A 157 -0.66 -11.41 -2.86
C GLN A 157 -1.78 -12.27 -2.28
N ALA A 158 -2.42 -11.79 -1.21
CA ALA A 158 -3.52 -12.49 -0.57
C ALA A 158 -4.41 -11.49 0.17
N TYR A 159 -5.73 -11.68 0.09
CA TYR A 159 -6.65 -11.02 1.00
C TYR A 159 -6.55 -11.63 2.40
N THR A 160 -6.77 -10.82 3.43
CA THR A 160 -6.73 -11.26 4.82
C THR A 160 -8.09 -11.13 5.49
N GLU A 161 -8.44 -12.14 6.26
CA GLU A 161 -9.67 -12.19 7.04
C GLU A 161 -9.35 -12.29 8.53
N LYS A 162 -10.30 -11.93 9.38
CA LYS A 162 -10.11 -12.07 10.83
C LYS A 162 -10.18 -13.56 11.20
N VAL A 163 -9.37 -13.97 12.17
CA VAL A 163 -9.44 -15.33 12.71
C VAL A 163 -10.68 -15.50 13.58
N GLY A 164 -11.43 -16.58 13.40
CA GLY A 164 -12.58 -16.95 14.22
C GLY A 164 -13.58 -17.83 13.47
N PRO A 165 -14.51 -18.48 14.18
CA PRO A 165 -15.48 -19.38 13.56
C PRO A 165 -16.50 -18.65 12.67
N THR A 166 -16.75 -17.36 12.95
CA THR A 166 -17.63 -16.47 12.18
C THR A 166 -17.12 -15.03 12.27
N SER A 167 -17.62 -14.15 11.41
CA SER A 167 -17.29 -12.70 11.46
C SER A 167 -17.65 -12.07 12.82
N ALA A 168 -18.81 -12.43 13.39
CA ALA A 168 -19.30 -11.95 14.69
C ALA A 168 -18.46 -12.48 15.87
N ASN A 169 -17.86 -13.66 15.71
CA ASN A 169 -17.02 -14.30 16.74
C ASN A 169 -15.53 -14.24 16.40
N SER A 170 -15.12 -13.23 15.64
CA SER A 170 -13.74 -13.06 15.23
C SER A 170 -12.87 -12.37 16.30
N ILE A 171 -11.57 -12.62 16.22
CA ILE A 171 -10.55 -12.05 17.09
C ILE A 171 -9.98 -10.82 16.38
N ALA A 172 -10.26 -9.63 16.89
CA ALA A 172 -9.90 -8.38 16.22
C ALA A 172 -8.38 -8.21 15.99
N SER A 173 -7.57 -8.74 16.91
CA SER A 173 -6.12 -8.69 16.85
C SER A 173 -5.48 -9.76 15.97
N LEU A 174 -6.25 -10.70 15.41
CA LEU A 174 -5.72 -11.75 14.56
C LEU A 174 -6.32 -11.72 13.17
N ARG A 175 -5.47 -11.91 12.17
CA ARG A 175 -5.88 -12.14 10.78
C ARG A 175 -5.19 -13.35 10.19
N LYS A 176 -5.77 -13.91 9.15
CA LYS A 176 -5.21 -15.03 8.39
C LYS A 176 -5.25 -14.79 6.89
N ALA A 177 -4.39 -15.49 6.17
CA ALA A 177 -4.38 -15.55 4.72
C ALA A 177 -3.98 -16.95 4.27
N GLY A 178 -4.60 -17.44 3.19
CA GLY A 178 -4.39 -18.80 2.68
C GLY A 178 -5.10 -19.87 3.51
N THR A 179 -4.93 -21.13 3.10
CA THR A 179 -5.55 -22.30 3.75
C THR A 179 -4.56 -23.47 3.78
N GLY A 180 -4.87 -24.49 4.59
CA GLY A 180 -4.04 -25.70 4.69
C GLY A 180 -2.58 -25.39 5.05
N PRO A 181 -1.58 -26.02 4.41
CA PRO A 181 -0.16 -25.77 4.67
C PRO A 181 0.31 -24.34 4.35
N ALA A 182 -0.43 -23.59 3.52
CA ALA A 182 -0.10 -22.21 3.15
C ALA A 182 -0.77 -21.17 4.07
N LEU A 183 -1.52 -21.62 5.09
CA LEU A 183 -2.16 -20.74 6.06
C LEU A 183 -1.10 -19.96 6.84
N MET A 184 -1.21 -18.63 6.79
CA MET A 184 -0.44 -17.70 7.60
C MET A 184 -1.37 -17.03 8.59
N VAL A 185 -0.92 -16.85 9.84
CA VAL A 185 -1.66 -16.14 10.89
C VAL A 185 -0.86 -14.94 11.36
N PHE A 186 -1.50 -13.78 11.42
CA PHE A 186 -0.89 -12.51 11.77
C PHE A 186 -1.55 -11.95 13.01
N LYS A 187 -0.73 -11.47 13.95
CA LYS A 187 -1.16 -10.79 15.15
C LYS A 187 -0.82 -9.30 15.07
N LEU A 188 -1.80 -8.45 15.35
CA LEU A 188 -1.60 -7.02 15.57
C LEU A 188 -0.76 -6.84 16.85
N GLU A 189 0.30 -6.05 16.75
CA GLU A 189 1.17 -5.68 17.87
C GLU A 189 0.78 -4.30 18.41
N PRO A 190 0.05 -4.21 19.53
CA PRO A 190 -0.45 -2.93 20.05
C PRO A 190 0.69 -1.99 20.42
N GLY A 191 0.52 -0.70 20.11
CA GLY A 191 1.48 0.36 20.44
C GLY A 191 2.76 0.36 19.61
N ARG A 192 2.95 -0.62 18.71
CA ARG A 192 4.09 -0.65 17.78
C ARG A 192 3.73 0.06 16.48
N SER A 193 4.66 0.88 16.01
CA SER A 193 4.59 1.56 14.71
C SER A 193 5.91 1.40 13.96
N VAL A 194 5.85 1.58 12.65
CA VAL A 194 7.00 1.64 11.76
C VAL A 194 6.82 2.86 10.86
N PRO A 195 7.87 3.36 10.19
CA PRO A 195 7.71 4.47 9.25
C PRO A 195 6.53 4.21 8.31
N GLY A 196 5.64 5.20 8.19
CA GLY A 196 4.45 5.11 7.35
C GLY A 196 3.24 4.40 7.95
N PHE A 197 3.39 3.53 8.94
CA PHE A 197 2.30 2.72 9.47
C PHE A 197 2.13 2.85 10.99
N GLY A 198 0.92 3.21 11.41
CA GLY A 198 0.52 3.21 12.83
C GLY A 198 0.16 1.83 13.39
N SER A 199 0.32 0.76 12.61
CA SER A 199 0.06 -0.62 13.06
C SER A 199 1.07 -1.58 12.48
N VAL A 200 1.53 -2.51 13.30
CA VAL A 200 2.47 -3.57 12.95
C VAL A 200 1.80 -4.93 13.15
N TRP A 201 2.03 -5.84 12.22
CA TRP A 201 1.54 -7.21 12.25
C TRP A 201 2.72 -8.17 12.37
N LYS A 202 2.66 -9.11 13.30
CA LYS A 202 3.62 -10.20 13.45
C LYS A 202 3.02 -11.48 12.88
N LEU A 203 3.72 -12.14 11.96
CA LEU A 203 3.45 -13.53 11.60
C LEU A 203 3.73 -14.40 12.83
N ILE A 204 2.70 -15.11 13.30
CA ILE A 204 2.80 -16.03 14.42
C ILE A 204 2.76 -17.47 13.91
N ARG A 205 3.53 -18.35 14.55
CA ARG A 205 3.50 -19.79 14.27
C ARG A 205 2.48 -20.52 15.12
N LYS A 206 2.14 -21.74 14.72
CA LYS A 206 1.18 -22.59 15.46
C LYS A 206 1.53 -22.81 16.93
N ASN A 207 2.80 -23.03 17.24
CA ASN A 207 3.28 -23.22 18.61
C ASN A 207 3.25 -21.92 19.44
N GLU A 208 3.31 -20.75 18.79
CA GLU A 208 3.26 -19.44 19.46
C GLU A 208 1.82 -19.00 19.77
N LEU A 209 0.81 -19.51 19.05
CA LEU A 209 -0.58 -19.03 19.16
C LEU A 209 -1.09 -19.01 20.60
N LYS A 210 -0.83 -20.06 21.39
CA LYS A 210 -1.28 -20.15 22.78
C LYS A 210 -0.71 -19.03 23.66
N ALA A 211 0.54 -18.64 23.44
CA ALA A 211 1.19 -17.56 24.18
C ALA A 211 0.80 -16.17 23.64
N ALA A 212 0.38 -16.11 22.37
CA ALA A 212 0.10 -14.86 21.69
C ALA A 212 -1.28 -14.27 21.98
N VAL A 213 -2.24 -15.04 22.51
CA VAL A 213 -3.64 -14.62 22.65
C VAL A 213 -4.21 -14.93 24.03
N THR A 214 -5.35 -14.31 24.37
CA THR A 214 -6.08 -14.61 25.61
C THR A 214 -6.65 -16.04 25.57
N GLN A 215 -7.00 -16.61 26.73
CA GLN A 215 -7.63 -17.93 26.77
C GLN A 215 -8.95 -17.97 25.99
N LEU A 216 -9.74 -16.88 26.03
CA LEU A 216 -10.98 -16.76 25.26
C LEU A 216 -10.72 -16.73 23.74
N ASP A 217 -9.73 -15.95 23.31
CA ASP A 217 -9.34 -15.88 21.91
C ASP A 217 -8.74 -17.19 21.41
N LEU A 218 -8.03 -17.93 22.28
CA LEU A 218 -7.53 -19.26 21.94
C LEU A 218 -8.67 -20.25 21.67
N VAL A 219 -9.77 -20.18 22.43
CA VAL A 219 -10.97 -20.98 22.17
C VAL A 219 -11.57 -20.63 20.80
N LYS A 220 -11.70 -19.33 20.48
CA LYS A 220 -12.18 -18.87 19.18
C LYS A 220 -11.26 -19.29 18.03
N ALA A 221 -9.94 -19.15 18.18
CA ALA A 221 -8.96 -19.53 17.17
C ALA A 221 -8.98 -21.04 16.91
N LYS A 222 -9.13 -21.86 17.96
CA LYS A 222 -9.33 -23.31 17.82
C LYS A 222 -10.68 -23.69 17.23
N ALA A 223 -11.66 -22.78 17.25
CA ALA A 223 -12.97 -22.98 16.63
C ALA A 223 -12.98 -22.65 15.13
N ASP A 224 -12.00 -21.87 14.65
CA ASP A 224 -11.84 -21.45 13.26
C ASP A 224 -11.60 -22.65 12.32
N PRO A 225 -12.36 -22.79 11.20
CA PRO A 225 -12.26 -23.93 10.29
C PRO A 225 -10.87 -24.16 9.71
N ASP A 226 -10.16 -23.09 9.32
CA ASP A 226 -8.86 -23.21 8.67
C ASP A 226 -7.77 -23.58 9.67
N LEU A 227 -7.85 -23.05 10.89
CA LEU A 227 -6.91 -23.37 11.96
C LEU A 227 -7.14 -24.79 12.51
N LYS A 228 -8.38 -25.31 12.46
CA LYS A 228 -8.72 -26.71 12.80
C LYS A 228 -8.14 -27.69 11.79
N ALA A 229 -8.32 -27.41 10.51
CA ALA A 229 -7.96 -28.31 9.42
C ALA A 229 -6.44 -28.34 9.14
N ALA A 230 -5.70 -27.28 9.49
CA ALA A 230 -4.33 -27.12 9.03
C ALA A 230 -3.23 -27.62 10.00
N LYS A 231 -2.24 -28.31 9.42
CA LYS A 231 -0.83 -28.19 9.83
C LYS A 231 -0.30 -26.89 9.22
N TRP A 232 -0.52 -25.77 9.89
CA TRP A 232 0.02 -24.47 9.49
C TRP A 232 1.35 -24.20 10.18
N VAL A 233 2.17 -23.35 9.54
CA VAL A 233 3.58 -23.08 9.86
C VAL A 233 3.74 -22.53 11.29
#